data_AF-A0A6B3ULF8-F1
#
_entry.id   AF-A0A6B3ULF8-F1
#
_cell.length_a   1.000
_cell.length_b   1.000
_cell.length_c   1.000
_cell.angle_alpha   90.00
_cell.angle_beta   90.00
_cell.angle_gamma   90.00
#
_symmetry.space_group_name_H-M   'P 1'
#
loop_
_entity.id
_entity.type
_entity.pdbx_description
1 polymer ?
#
loop_
_entity_poly.entity_id
_entity_poly.type
_entity_poly.pdbx_seq_one_letter_code
_entity_poly.pdbx_strand_id
1 'polypeptide(L)'
;MIRKLASAALAAGLLAAAPSARAGDDEALTHASERGRLLYAYDQAAWVSSDEMLRVIAKPDKAGVRGYVVEPLADGTLRAIYYGFDGATPKAVFTADVRGSKVVARHRFAAGEDAALSPTAVALIRARDAATAEAERKRLGACAKAAFNTVALPAQRADAPVPVYLLTPQVAQNQFPFGGHYEIDVAADGAIAAQRGFTKSCLTMSPGGGSGGAPAGVMVSHLLDATPTEIHVFQSLSMRLPVYVVTGEDKLWLVDGDKITAVDPKSGG
;
A
#
# COMPACT_ATOMS: atom_id res chain seq x y z
N MET A 1 17.99 -33.29 71.66
CA MET A 1 17.77 -31.97 71.05
C MET A 1 18.05 -32.08 69.55
N ILE A 2 17.01 -32.21 68.71
CA ILE A 2 17.13 -32.42 67.26
C ILE A 2 16.80 -31.08 66.58
N ARG A 3 17.80 -30.46 65.93
CA ARG A 3 17.66 -29.20 65.18
C ARG A 3 17.04 -29.48 63.82
N LYS A 4 15.88 -28.87 63.54
CA LYS A 4 15.27 -28.80 62.20
C LYS A 4 16.03 -27.78 61.36
N LEU A 5 16.56 -28.20 60.21
CA LEU A 5 17.02 -27.31 59.14
C LEU A 5 15.83 -27.05 58.20
N ALA A 6 15.40 -25.80 58.11
CA ALA A 6 14.40 -25.34 57.15
C ALA A 6 15.14 -24.89 55.88
N SER A 7 14.94 -25.59 54.77
CA SER A 7 15.41 -25.17 53.44
C SER A 7 14.49 -24.07 52.90
N ALA A 8 15.04 -22.87 52.71
CA ALA A 8 14.38 -21.80 51.96
C ALA A 8 14.56 -22.07 50.46
N ALA A 9 13.47 -22.32 49.75
CA ALA A 9 13.45 -22.38 48.30
C ALA A 9 13.42 -20.95 47.73
N LEU A 10 14.50 -20.54 47.05
CA LEU A 10 14.53 -19.33 46.23
C LEU A 10 13.68 -19.57 44.97
N ALA A 11 12.55 -18.87 44.86
CA ALA A 11 11.81 -18.79 43.60
C ALA A 11 12.53 -17.79 42.69
N ALA A 12 13.23 -18.30 41.66
CA ALA A 12 13.76 -17.49 40.59
C ALA A 12 12.61 -17.10 39.64
N GLY A 13 12.11 -15.86 39.77
CA GLY A 13 11.18 -15.28 38.80
C GLY A 13 11.92 -14.97 37.50
N LEU A 14 11.55 -15.62 36.40
CA LEU A 14 11.92 -15.19 35.05
C LEU A 14 11.21 -13.86 34.77
N LEU A 15 11.95 -12.74 34.81
CA LEU A 15 11.51 -11.50 34.18
C LEU A 15 11.60 -11.69 32.66
N ALA A 16 10.44 -11.80 31.99
CA ALA A 16 10.37 -11.63 30.56
C ALA A 16 10.79 -10.18 30.22
N ALA A 17 11.89 -10.02 29.48
CA ALA A 17 12.32 -8.71 29.00
C ALA A 17 11.24 -8.15 28.06
N ALA A 18 10.78 -6.93 28.34
CA ALA A 18 9.90 -6.22 27.42
C ALA A 18 10.62 -6.05 26.07
N PRO A 19 9.94 -6.26 24.92
CA PRO A 19 10.55 -6.03 23.62
C PRO A 19 11.08 -4.59 23.57
N SER A 20 12.36 -4.45 23.23
CA SER A 20 13.01 -3.13 23.19
C SER A 20 12.41 -2.28 22.06
N ALA A 21 12.29 -0.97 22.26
CA ALA A 21 11.79 -0.03 21.26
C ALA A 21 12.51 -0.15 19.89
N ARG A 22 13.78 -0.56 19.90
CA ARG A 22 14.57 -0.83 18.69
C ARG A 22 14.03 -2.01 17.86
N ALA A 23 13.59 -3.08 18.51
CA ALA A 23 13.04 -4.24 17.80
C ALA A 23 11.70 -3.92 17.12
N GLY A 24 10.87 -3.08 17.76
CA GLY A 24 9.63 -2.59 17.16
C GLY A 24 9.88 -1.64 15.98
N ASP A 25 10.89 -0.77 16.07
CA ASP A 25 11.31 0.10 14.96
C ASP A 25 11.77 -0.76 13.75
N ASP A 26 12.60 -1.79 13.96
CA ASP A 26 13.11 -2.64 12.87
C ASP A 26 11.99 -3.41 12.13
N GLU A 27 11.00 -3.93 12.85
CA GLU A 27 9.83 -4.60 12.27
C GLU A 27 8.97 -3.62 11.45
N ALA A 28 8.69 -2.43 12.00
CA ALA A 28 7.92 -1.40 11.32
C ALA A 28 8.60 -0.92 10.03
N LEU A 29 9.92 -0.76 10.06
CA LEU A 29 10.73 -0.39 8.88
C LEU A 29 10.70 -1.47 7.80
N THR A 30 10.82 -2.74 8.19
CA THR A 30 10.73 -3.88 7.26
C THR A 30 9.36 -3.93 6.62
N HIS A 31 8.30 -3.82 7.42
CA HIS A 31 6.93 -3.76 6.95
C HIS A 31 6.70 -2.60 5.96
N ALA A 32 7.15 -1.39 6.31
CA ALA A 32 7.03 -0.21 5.46
C ALA A 32 7.74 -0.38 4.10
N SER A 33 8.95 -0.95 4.11
CA SER A 33 9.71 -1.26 2.89
C SER A 33 8.96 -2.26 2.00
N GLU A 34 8.55 -3.39 2.56
CA GLU A 34 7.87 -4.45 1.82
C GLU A 34 6.54 -3.97 1.23
N ARG A 35 5.73 -3.28 2.04
CA ARG A 35 4.44 -2.75 1.60
C ARG A 35 4.62 -1.67 0.56
N GLY A 36 5.55 -0.73 0.76
CA GLY A 36 5.80 0.34 -0.21
C GLY A 36 6.20 -0.19 -1.60
N ARG A 37 7.00 -1.26 -1.65
CA ARG A 37 7.32 -1.95 -2.93
C ARG A 37 6.09 -2.57 -3.58
N LEU A 38 5.25 -3.25 -2.79
CA LEU A 38 4.01 -3.84 -3.29
C LEU A 38 3.05 -2.76 -3.82
N LEU A 39 2.86 -1.68 -3.08
CA LEU A 39 2.04 -0.54 -3.52
C LEU A 39 2.52 0.01 -4.85
N TYR A 40 3.83 0.25 -4.97
CA TYR A 40 4.41 0.74 -6.22
C TYR A 40 4.21 -0.26 -7.37
N ALA A 41 4.49 -1.54 -7.16
CA ALA A 41 4.34 -2.55 -8.21
C ALA A 41 2.88 -2.72 -8.67
N TYR A 42 1.92 -2.70 -7.73
CA TYR A 42 0.50 -2.85 -8.02
C TYR A 42 -0.08 -1.61 -8.71
N ASP A 43 0.30 -0.41 -8.27
CA ASP A 43 -0.10 0.84 -8.91
C ASP A 43 0.48 0.95 -10.33
N GLN A 44 1.75 0.58 -10.53
CA GLN A 44 2.34 0.49 -11.86
C GLN A 44 1.63 -0.53 -12.75
N ALA A 45 1.29 -1.71 -12.22
CA ALA A 45 0.53 -2.71 -12.96
C ALA A 45 -0.85 -2.19 -13.38
N ALA A 46 -1.58 -1.52 -12.48
CA ALA A 46 -2.86 -0.90 -12.78
C ALA A 46 -2.73 0.23 -13.81
N TRP A 47 -1.68 1.04 -13.73
CA TRP A 47 -1.45 2.13 -14.69
C TRP A 47 -1.23 1.60 -16.11
N VAL A 48 -0.23 0.73 -16.30
CA VAL A 48 0.13 0.25 -17.66
C VAL A 48 -0.95 -0.66 -18.25
N SER A 49 -1.69 -1.40 -17.41
CA SER A 49 -2.81 -2.21 -17.89
C SER A 49 -4.04 -1.37 -18.25
N SER A 50 -4.24 -0.21 -17.61
CA SER A 50 -5.36 0.68 -17.94
C SER A 50 -5.19 1.27 -19.33
N ASP A 51 -3.96 1.63 -19.69
CA ASP A 51 -3.63 2.10 -21.05
C ASP A 51 -3.90 1.01 -22.10
N GLU A 52 -3.55 -0.24 -21.81
CA GLU A 52 -3.85 -1.38 -22.68
C GLU A 52 -5.35 -1.67 -22.78
N MET A 53 -6.08 -1.62 -21.67
CA MET A 53 -7.54 -1.80 -21.67
C MET A 53 -8.20 -0.74 -22.56
N LEU A 54 -7.85 0.53 -22.40
CA LEU A 54 -8.45 1.64 -23.15
C LEU A 54 -8.15 1.58 -24.66
N ARG A 55 -7.05 0.95 -25.07
CA ARG A 55 -6.77 0.67 -26.50
C ARG A 55 -7.74 -0.33 -27.12
N VAL A 56 -8.29 -1.26 -26.33
CA VAL A 56 -9.17 -2.33 -26.80
C VAL A 56 -10.65 -2.05 -26.48
N ILE A 57 -10.92 -1.30 -25.41
CA ILE A 57 -12.25 -0.98 -24.89
C ILE A 57 -12.38 0.54 -24.74
N ALA A 58 -12.86 1.19 -25.79
CA ALA A 58 -12.97 2.65 -25.82
C ALA A 58 -13.95 3.25 -24.79
N LYS A 59 -14.95 2.47 -24.33
CA LYS A 59 -15.96 2.88 -23.34
C LYS A 59 -16.11 1.78 -22.28
N PRO A 60 -15.19 1.71 -21.29
CA PRO A 60 -15.17 0.63 -20.30
C PRO A 60 -16.46 0.49 -19.50
N ASP A 61 -17.06 1.62 -19.12
CA ASP A 61 -18.36 1.69 -18.45
C ASP A 61 -19.46 1.00 -19.25
N LYS A 62 -19.55 1.27 -20.57
CA LYS A 62 -20.52 0.63 -21.46
C LYS A 62 -20.21 -0.82 -21.75
N ALA A 63 -18.94 -1.22 -21.62
CA ALA A 63 -18.52 -2.61 -21.70
C ALA A 63 -18.74 -3.37 -20.38
N GLY A 64 -19.29 -2.72 -19.34
CA GLY A 64 -19.60 -3.34 -18.06
C GLY A 64 -18.44 -3.36 -17.07
N VAL A 65 -17.35 -2.63 -17.32
CA VAL A 65 -16.25 -2.49 -16.35
C VAL A 65 -16.73 -1.63 -15.18
N ARG A 66 -16.59 -2.16 -13.96
CA ARG A 66 -17.00 -1.54 -12.69
C ARG A 66 -15.85 -1.21 -11.76
N GLY A 67 -14.69 -1.83 -11.98
CA GLY A 67 -13.48 -1.60 -11.22
C GLY A 67 -12.34 -2.46 -11.73
N TYR A 68 -11.23 -2.43 -11.01
CA TYR A 68 -10.11 -3.33 -11.23
C TYR A 68 -9.53 -3.82 -9.90
N VAL A 69 -8.90 -4.99 -9.94
CA VAL A 69 -7.99 -5.47 -8.89
C VAL A 69 -6.72 -6.02 -9.54
N VAL A 70 -5.66 -6.17 -8.76
CA VAL A 70 -4.42 -6.80 -9.21
C VAL A 70 -4.17 -8.01 -8.31
N GLU A 71 -3.97 -9.19 -8.90
CA GLU A 71 -3.57 -10.38 -8.16
C GLU A 71 -2.17 -10.86 -8.60
N PRO A 72 -1.36 -11.40 -7.68
CA PRO A 72 -0.08 -11.98 -8.05
C PRO A 72 -0.28 -13.41 -8.61
N LEU A 73 0.45 -13.72 -9.66
CA LEU A 73 0.58 -15.08 -10.20
C LEU A 73 1.82 -15.77 -9.59
N ALA A 74 1.89 -17.10 -9.70
CA ALA A 74 2.94 -17.91 -9.09
C ALA A 74 4.37 -17.57 -9.57
N ASP A 75 4.52 -17.01 -10.77
CA ASP A 75 5.81 -16.61 -11.34
C ASP A 75 6.22 -15.17 -11.00
N GLY A 76 5.48 -14.49 -10.12
CA GLY A 76 5.70 -13.09 -9.76
C GLY A 76 5.11 -12.07 -10.76
N THR A 77 4.43 -12.53 -11.81
CA THR A 77 3.65 -11.66 -12.70
C THR A 77 2.44 -11.10 -11.96
N LEU A 78 2.11 -9.83 -12.18
CA LEU A 78 0.90 -9.20 -11.63
C LEU A 78 -0.20 -9.19 -12.68
N ARG A 79 -1.33 -9.85 -12.40
CA ARG A 79 -2.51 -9.84 -13.28
C ARG A 79 -3.46 -8.74 -12.84
N ALA A 80 -3.58 -7.71 -13.65
CA ALA A 80 -4.66 -6.73 -13.53
C ALA A 80 -5.95 -7.31 -14.13
N ILE A 81 -7.04 -7.23 -13.37
CA ILE A 81 -8.35 -7.75 -13.72
C ILE A 81 -9.35 -6.61 -13.66
N TYR A 82 -9.85 -6.21 -14.81
CA TYR A 82 -10.96 -5.26 -14.93
C TYR A 82 -12.25 -6.07 -14.94
N TYR A 83 -13.05 -5.88 -13.91
CA TYR A 83 -14.21 -6.72 -13.66
C TYR A 83 -15.51 -5.98 -13.87
N GLY A 84 -16.55 -6.76 -14.17
CA GLY A 84 -17.95 -6.37 -14.14
C GLY A 84 -18.73 -7.37 -13.29
N PHE A 85 -20.05 -7.35 -13.44
CA PHE A 85 -20.93 -8.29 -12.75
C PHE A 85 -21.89 -8.97 -13.72
N ASP A 86 -22.23 -10.22 -13.41
CA ASP A 86 -23.41 -10.91 -13.92
C ASP A 86 -24.32 -11.23 -12.73
N GLY A 87 -25.40 -10.47 -12.60
CA GLY A 87 -26.14 -10.39 -11.33
C GLY A 87 -25.23 -9.94 -10.18
N ALA A 88 -25.06 -10.80 -9.17
CA ALA A 88 -24.18 -10.55 -8.02
C ALA A 88 -22.77 -11.18 -8.17
N THR A 89 -22.53 -11.93 -9.24
CA THR A 89 -21.27 -12.65 -9.44
C THR A 89 -20.29 -11.78 -10.21
N PRO A 90 -19.09 -11.47 -9.66
CA PRO A 90 -18.09 -10.72 -10.40
C PRO A 90 -17.50 -11.58 -11.52
N LYS A 91 -17.21 -10.95 -12.66
CA LYS A 91 -16.60 -11.60 -13.84
C LYS A 91 -15.53 -10.72 -14.46
N ALA A 92 -14.54 -11.34 -15.10
CA ALA A 92 -13.55 -10.60 -15.88
C ALA A 92 -14.19 -9.98 -17.13
N VAL A 93 -13.83 -8.74 -17.44
CA VAL A 93 -14.14 -8.08 -18.72
C VAL A 93 -12.85 -7.96 -19.55
N PHE A 94 -11.75 -7.64 -18.87
CA PHE A 94 -10.42 -7.56 -19.46
C PHE A 94 -9.38 -7.95 -18.42
N THR A 95 -8.33 -8.65 -18.85
CA THR A 95 -7.15 -8.93 -18.03
C THR A 95 -5.89 -8.51 -18.75
N ALA A 96 -4.88 -8.14 -17.96
CA ALA A 96 -3.54 -7.89 -18.44
C ALA A 96 -2.51 -8.43 -17.44
N ASP A 97 -1.57 -9.21 -17.94
CA ASP A 97 -0.45 -9.74 -17.18
C ASP A 97 0.73 -8.78 -17.30
N VAL A 98 1.24 -8.32 -16.17
CA VAL A 98 2.27 -7.29 -16.07
C VAL A 98 3.51 -7.86 -15.43
N ARG A 99 4.66 -7.70 -16.08
CA ARG A 99 5.98 -7.99 -15.52
C ARG A 99 6.81 -6.71 -15.47
N GLY A 100 7.07 -6.23 -14.25
CA GLY A 100 7.66 -4.90 -14.04
C GLY A 100 6.70 -3.81 -14.53
N SER A 101 7.11 -3.02 -15.52
CA SER A 101 6.30 -1.94 -16.12
C SER A 101 5.77 -2.28 -17.52
N LYS A 102 5.70 -3.56 -17.88
CA LYS A 102 5.29 -4.00 -19.22
C LYS A 102 4.16 -5.02 -19.17
N VAL A 103 3.13 -4.79 -19.98
CA VAL A 103 2.10 -5.78 -20.26
C VAL A 103 2.68 -6.85 -21.19
N VAL A 104 2.69 -8.10 -20.72
CA VAL A 104 3.25 -9.26 -21.44
C VAL A 104 2.18 -10.16 -22.04
N ALA A 105 0.96 -10.12 -21.50
CA ALA A 105 -0.22 -10.75 -22.09
C ALA A 105 -1.46 -9.91 -21.75
N ARG A 106 -2.49 -9.99 -22.59
CA ARG A 106 -3.78 -9.36 -22.33
C ARG A 106 -4.89 -10.18 -22.94
N HIS A 107 -6.08 -10.10 -22.35
CA HIS A 107 -7.26 -10.78 -22.85
C HIS A 107 -8.51 -9.93 -22.66
N ARG A 108 -9.35 -9.85 -23.70
CA ARG A 108 -10.69 -9.25 -23.62
C ARG A 108 -11.71 -10.37 -23.76
N PHE A 109 -12.52 -10.55 -22.75
CA PHE A 109 -13.51 -11.61 -22.72
C PHE A 109 -14.69 -11.28 -23.65
N ALA A 110 -15.07 -12.24 -24.49
CA ALA A 110 -16.24 -12.13 -25.35
C ALA A 110 -17.53 -12.52 -24.60
N ALA A 111 -18.69 -12.17 -25.17
CA ALA A 111 -19.97 -12.63 -24.63
C ALA A 111 -20.07 -14.16 -24.71
N GLY A 112 -20.41 -14.82 -23.60
CA GLY A 112 -20.52 -16.28 -23.52
C GLY A 112 -19.20 -17.01 -23.29
N GLU A 113 -18.07 -16.29 -23.27
CA GLU A 113 -16.79 -16.85 -22.84
C GLU A 113 -16.77 -17.05 -21.31
N ASP A 114 -16.07 -18.09 -20.83
CA ASP A 114 -15.86 -18.28 -19.40
C ASP A 114 -14.96 -17.16 -18.85
N ALA A 115 -15.57 -16.29 -18.06
CA ALA A 115 -14.93 -15.14 -17.42
C ALA A 115 -14.90 -15.29 -15.89
N ALA A 116 -14.93 -16.54 -15.40
CA ALA A 116 -14.83 -16.85 -13.98
C ALA A 116 -13.53 -16.30 -13.38
N LEU A 117 -13.63 -15.79 -12.16
CA LEU A 117 -12.52 -15.21 -11.42
C LEU A 117 -11.94 -16.21 -10.42
N SER A 118 -10.65 -16.08 -10.14
CA SER A 118 -10.01 -16.84 -9.06
C SER A 118 -10.66 -16.49 -7.70
N PRO A 119 -10.62 -17.38 -6.70
CA PRO A 119 -11.07 -17.05 -5.35
C PRO A 119 -10.37 -15.82 -4.76
N THR A 120 -9.07 -15.65 -5.06
CA THR A 120 -8.29 -14.48 -4.64
C THR A 120 -8.84 -13.20 -5.25
N ALA A 121 -9.06 -13.17 -6.58
CA ALA A 121 -9.62 -12.01 -7.26
C ALA A 121 -11.01 -11.65 -6.71
N VAL A 122 -11.87 -12.63 -6.44
CA VAL A 122 -13.19 -12.40 -5.83
C VAL A 122 -13.05 -11.76 -4.44
N ALA A 123 -12.13 -12.24 -3.60
CA ALA A 123 -11.89 -11.67 -2.28
C ALA A 123 -11.36 -10.23 -2.36
N LEU A 124 -10.41 -9.95 -3.26
CA LEU A 124 -9.87 -8.61 -3.48
C LEU A 124 -10.94 -7.63 -3.97
N ILE A 125 -11.83 -8.06 -4.87
CA ILE A 125 -12.95 -7.24 -5.38
C ILE A 125 -13.89 -6.85 -4.24
N ARG A 126 -14.30 -7.83 -3.41
CA ARG A 126 -15.18 -7.57 -2.27
C ARG A 126 -14.54 -6.59 -1.28
N ALA A 127 -13.27 -6.79 -0.96
CA ALA A 127 -12.54 -5.89 -0.07
C ALA A 127 -12.43 -4.47 -0.64
N ARG A 128 -12.05 -4.34 -1.92
CA ARG A 128 -11.98 -3.05 -2.62
C ARG A 128 -13.31 -2.31 -2.59
N ASP A 129 -14.40 -3.00 -2.93
CA ASP A 129 -15.72 -2.38 -3.00
C ASP A 129 -16.20 -1.94 -1.60
N ALA A 130 -15.95 -2.75 -0.56
CA ALA A 130 -16.23 -2.38 0.83
C ALA A 130 -15.41 -1.16 1.29
N ALA A 131 -14.11 -1.13 1.00
CA ALA A 131 -13.24 -0.01 1.33
C ALA A 131 -13.61 1.28 0.56
N THR A 132 -14.04 1.17 -0.69
CA THR A 132 -14.51 2.32 -1.49
C THR A 132 -15.81 2.87 -0.90
N ALA A 133 -16.76 2.00 -0.56
CA ALA A 133 -18.01 2.39 0.11
C ALA A 133 -17.75 3.02 1.50
N GLU A 134 -16.77 2.51 2.24
CA GLU A 134 -16.31 3.10 3.50
C GLU A 134 -15.80 4.53 3.30
N ALA A 135 -14.96 4.72 2.28
CA ALA A 135 -14.37 6.01 1.96
C ALA A 135 -15.44 7.04 1.59
N GLU A 136 -16.42 6.66 0.79
CA GLU A 136 -17.58 7.49 0.43
C GLU A 136 -18.40 7.84 1.68
N ARG A 137 -18.74 6.84 2.50
CA ARG A 137 -19.55 7.03 3.72
C ARG A 137 -18.88 7.99 4.70
N LYS A 138 -17.56 7.85 4.90
CA LYS A 138 -16.75 8.72 5.78
C LYS A 138 -16.27 10.00 5.10
N ARG A 139 -16.56 10.19 3.81
CA ARG A 139 -16.11 11.34 3.01
C ARG A 139 -14.59 11.53 3.07
N LEU A 140 -13.84 10.43 2.96
CA LEU A 140 -12.38 10.47 2.86
C LEU A 140 -12.00 11.17 1.55
N GLY A 141 -11.08 12.13 1.64
CA GLY A 141 -10.69 12.97 0.51
C GLY A 141 -9.28 12.67 0.03
N ALA A 142 -9.12 12.50 -1.28
CA ALA A 142 -7.81 12.54 -1.91
C ALA A 142 -7.26 13.97 -1.91
N CYS A 143 -5.95 14.12 -1.98
CA CYS A 143 -5.32 15.44 -2.14
C CYS A 143 -5.27 15.95 -3.58
N ALA A 144 -5.84 15.17 -4.50
CA ALA A 144 -6.10 15.54 -5.88
C ALA A 144 -7.60 15.57 -6.14
N LYS A 145 -8.04 16.38 -7.12
CA LYS A 145 -9.44 16.39 -7.59
C LYS A 145 -9.71 15.20 -8.53
N ALA A 146 -9.48 13.99 -8.05
CA ALA A 146 -9.67 12.75 -8.77
C ALA A 146 -10.03 11.62 -7.77
N ALA A 147 -10.63 10.54 -8.29
CA ALA A 147 -10.87 9.35 -7.49
C ALA A 147 -9.53 8.71 -7.05
N PHE A 148 -9.55 7.97 -5.94
CA PHE A 148 -8.37 7.23 -5.48
C PHE A 148 -7.94 6.18 -6.51
N ASN A 149 -6.63 5.99 -6.63
CA ASN A 149 -6.10 4.71 -7.11
C ASN A 149 -6.29 3.70 -5.98
N THR A 150 -6.78 2.50 -6.30
CA THR A 150 -7.02 1.46 -5.29
C THR A 150 -6.00 0.34 -5.43
N VAL A 151 -5.41 -0.08 -4.31
CA VAL A 151 -4.55 -1.28 -4.23
C VAL A 151 -5.08 -2.18 -3.13
N ALA A 152 -5.69 -3.30 -3.50
CA ALA A 152 -6.06 -4.37 -2.56
C ALA A 152 -4.95 -5.43 -2.59
N LEU A 153 -4.29 -5.68 -1.46
CA LEU A 153 -3.23 -6.66 -1.35
C LEU A 153 -3.79 -7.98 -0.79
N PRO A 154 -3.40 -9.16 -1.32
CA PRO A 154 -3.84 -10.43 -0.75
C PRO A 154 -3.57 -10.50 0.75
N ALA A 155 -4.53 -11.07 1.50
CA ALA A 155 -4.34 -11.32 2.92
C ALA A 155 -3.14 -12.25 3.14
N GLN A 156 -2.31 -11.96 4.15
CA GLN A 156 -1.10 -12.76 4.45
C GLN A 156 -1.44 -14.19 4.91
N ARG A 157 -2.67 -14.39 5.40
CA ARG A 157 -3.24 -15.66 5.87
C ARG A 157 -4.74 -15.68 5.60
N ALA A 158 -5.32 -16.88 5.50
CA ALA A 158 -6.68 -17.08 5.00
C ALA A 158 -7.80 -16.34 5.78
N ASP A 159 -7.59 -16.05 7.05
CA ASP A 159 -8.51 -15.37 7.97
C ASP A 159 -8.06 -13.94 8.33
N ALA A 160 -6.92 -13.47 7.81
CA ALA A 160 -6.52 -12.09 8.01
C ALA A 160 -7.38 -11.15 7.16
N PRO A 161 -7.61 -9.92 7.62
CA PRO A 161 -8.19 -8.88 6.79
C PRO A 161 -7.40 -8.68 5.51
N VAL A 162 -8.11 -8.31 4.44
CA VAL A 162 -7.54 -7.81 3.19
C VAL A 162 -7.27 -6.31 3.36
N PRO A 163 -6.01 -5.87 3.35
CA PRO A 163 -5.69 -4.46 3.39
C PRO A 163 -5.93 -3.82 2.02
N VAL A 164 -6.69 -2.73 2.02
CA VAL A 164 -6.98 -1.93 0.84
C VAL A 164 -6.44 -0.53 1.03
N TYR A 165 -5.55 -0.13 0.14
CA TYR A 165 -5.00 1.20 0.07
C TYR A 165 -5.80 2.05 -0.90
N LEU A 166 -6.19 3.23 -0.42
CA LEU A 166 -6.76 4.31 -1.21
C LEU A 166 -5.66 5.36 -1.39
N LEU A 167 -5.06 5.35 -2.57
CA LEU A 167 -3.91 6.20 -2.90
C LEU A 167 -4.40 7.46 -3.61
N THR A 168 -4.00 8.64 -3.12
CA THR A 168 -4.20 9.88 -3.86
C THR A 168 -3.42 9.80 -5.17
N PRO A 169 -4.09 9.97 -6.34
CA PRO A 169 -3.42 9.89 -7.62
C PRO A 169 -2.52 11.10 -7.88
N GLN A 170 -1.42 10.87 -8.59
CA GLN A 170 -0.63 11.94 -9.20
C GLN A 170 -1.33 12.41 -10.48
N VAL A 171 -1.96 13.59 -10.43
CA VAL A 171 -2.70 14.16 -11.57
C VAL A 171 -1.90 15.19 -12.37
N ALA A 172 -0.73 15.60 -11.86
CA ALA A 172 0.13 16.56 -12.52
C ALA A 172 1.59 16.11 -12.48
N GLN A 173 2.32 16.42 -13.55
CA GLN A 173 3.76 16.17 -13.59
C GLN A 173 4.44 16.89 -12.43
N ASN A 174 5.40 16.20 -11.82
CA ASN A 174 6.21 16.75 -10.73
C ASN A 174 5.41 17.18 -9.47
N GLN A 175 4.18 16.68 -9.29
CA GLN A 175 3.40 16.84 -8.06
C GLN A 175 3.13 15.48 -7.44
N PHE A 176 3.71 15.24 -6.28
CA PHE A 176 3.70 13.94 -5.63
C PHE A 176 2.94 14.04 -4.31
N PRO A 177 1.72 13.46 -4.21
CA PRO A 177 0.91 13.56 -3.01
C PRO A 177 1.50 12.67 -1.92
N PHE A 178 1.93 13.26 -0.80
CA PHE A 178 2.30 12.52 0.41
C PHE A 178 1.12 12.36 1.38
N GLY A 179 0.10 13.21 1.25
CA GLY A 179 -1.11 13.15 2.05
C GLY A 179 -2.31 12.59 1.29
N GLY A 180 -3.41 12.40 2.04
CA GLY A 180 -4.67 11.90 1.49
C GLY A 180 -4.58 10.44 1.05
N HIS A 181 -3.70 9.66 1.68
CA HIS A 181 -3.66 8.21 1.52
C HIS A 181 -4.31 7.55 2.74
N TYR A 182 -4.98 6.43 2.50
CA TYR A 182 -5.65 5.66 3.54
C TYR A 182 -5.38 4.18 3.36
N GLU A 183 -5.33 3.46 4.48
CA GLU A 183 -5.39 2.00 4.53
C GLU A 183 -6.68 1.60 5.25
N ILE A 184 -7.40 0.64 4.69
CA ILE A 184 -8.64 0.09 5.21
C ILE A 184 -8.50 -1.43 5.20
N ASP A 185 -8.53 -2.04 6.37
CA ASP A 185 -8.50 -3.48 6.54
C ASP A 185 -9.92 -4.03 6.51
N VAL A 186 -10.19 -4.93 5.57
CA VAL A 186 -11.52 -5.51 5.36
C VAL A 186 -11.51 -6.98 5.73
N ALA A 187 -12.33 -7.37 6.70
CA ALA A 187 -12.50 -8.76 7.11
C ALA A 187 -13.16 -9.60 6.00
N ALA A 188 -13.07 -10.94 6.13
CA ALA A 188 -13.58 -11.87 5.12
C ALA A 188 -15.09 -11.76 4.86
N ASP A 189 -15.87 -11.26 5.83
CA ASP A 189 -17.30 -11.00 5.72
C ASP A 189 -17.63 -9.62 5.11
N GLY A 190 -16.61 -8.82 4.78
CA GLY A 190 -16.74 -7.47 4.25
C GLY A 190 -16.81 -6.37 5.32
N ALA A 191 -16.75 -6.70 6.61
CA ALA A 191 -16.72 -5.71 7.68
C ALA A 191 -15.38 -4.96 7.70
N ILE A 192 -15.41 -3.68 8.07
CA ILE A 192 -14.20 -2.88 8.25
C ILE A 192 -13.57 -3.24 9.60
N ALA A 193 -12.42 -3.91 9.56
CA ALA A 193 -11.68 -4.34 10.74
C ALA A 193 -10.83 -3.20 11.33
N ALA A 194 -10.17 -2.42 10.46
CA ALA A 194 -9.39 -1.26 10.85
C ALA A 194 -9.34 -0.23 9.71
N GLN A 195 -8.98 1.00 10.06
CA GLN A 195 -8.79 2.08 9.10
C GLN A 195 -7.81 3.11 9.66
N ARG A 196 -6.89 3.59 8.83
CA ARG A 196 -6.01 4.72 9.15
C ARG A 196 -5.76 5.63 7.95
N GLY A 197 -5.43 6.89 8.23
CA GLY A 197 -4.83 7.80 7.27
C GLY A 197 -3.33 7.95 7.54
N PHE A 198 -2.55 8.32 6.53
CA PHE A 198 -1.09 8.49 6.68
C PHE A 198 -0.66 9.92 6.98
N THR A 199 -1.55 10.90 6.82
CA THR A 199 -1.30 12.30 7.19
C THR A 199 -2.54 12.92 7.82
N LYS A 200 -2.36 14.02 8.57
CA LYS A 200 -3.47 14.81 9.15
C LYS A 200 -4.09 15.79 8.15
N SER A 201 -3.36 16.13 7.09
CA SER A 201 -3.76 17.12 6.10
C SER A 201 -3.22 16.73 4.71
N CYS A 202 -3.69 17.45 3.70
CA CYS A 202 -3.13 17.30 2.37
C CYS A 202 -1.73 17.87 2.26
N LEU A 203 -0.82 17.03 1.77
CA LEU A 203 0.58 17.35 1.54
C LEU A 203 0.95 16.89 0.15
N THR A 204 1.45 17.80 -0.68
CA THR A 204 1.93 17.51 -2.03
C THR A 204 3.31 18.13 -2.18
N MET A 205 4.26 17.33 -2.64
CA MET A 205 5.65 17.75 -2.85
C MET A 205 5.91 18.01 -4.33
N SER A 206 6.77 18.98 -4.62
CA SER A 206 7.21 19.30 -5.98
C SER A 206 8.74 19.43 -6.02
N PRO A 207 9.46 18.34 -6.32
CA PRO A 207 10.91 18.35 -6.43
C PRO A 207 11.39 19.42 -7.42
N GLY A 208 12.43 20.20 -7.08
CA GLY A 208 13.05 21.14 -8.01
C GLY A 208 12.40 22.54 -8.09
N GLY A 209 11.64 22.96 -7.08
CA GLY A 209 11.07 24.31 -6.99
C GLY A 209 12.06 25.46 -6.67
N GLY A 210 13.38 25.22 -6.66
CA GLY A 210 14.39 26.22 -6.28
C GLY A 210 15.69 26.14 -7.11
N SER A 211 16.21 27.33 -7.45
CA SER A 211 17.51 27.65 -8.10
C SER A 211 18.20 26.53 -8.91
N GLY A 212 17.63 26.17 -10.06
CA GLY A 212 18.37 25.68 -11.24
C GLY A 212 19.14 24.34 -11.16
N GLY A 213 19.14 23.64 -10.01
CA GLY A 213 19.78 22.35 -9.84
C GLY A 213 18.79 21.18 -9.85
N ALA A 214 19.27 19.98 -10.17
CA ALA A 214 18.48 18.76 -9.97
C ALA A 214 18.25 18.54 -8.46
N PRO A 215 17.02 18.29 -8.00
CA PRO A 215 16.75 18.07 -6.58
C PRO A 215 17.44 16.79 -6.09
N ALA A 216 18.20 16.90 -4.99
CA ALA A 216 18.88 15.75 -4.37
C ALA A 216 17.91 14.83 -3.57
N GLY A 217 16.68 15.29 -3.34
CA GLY A 217 15.63 14.57 -2.62
C GLY A 217 14.51 15.52 -2.21
N VAL A 218 13.53 15.00 -1.48
CA VAL A 218 12.50 15.80 -0.80
C VAL A 218 12.57 15.56 0.70
N MET A 219 12.14 16.53 1.50
CA MET A 219 12.04 16.41 2.95
C MET A 219 10.59 16.54 3.41
N VAL A 220 10.17 15.67 4.32
CA VAL A 220 8.81 15.66 4.90
C VAL A 220 8.87 15.39 6.40
N SER A 221 8.01 16.06 7.16
CA SER A 221 7.74 15.74 8.56
C SER A 221 6.56 14.78 8.67
N HIS A 222 6.74 13.68 9.39
CA HIS A 222 5.70 12.67 9.61
C HIS A 222 5.35 12.59 11.10
N LEU A 223 4.06 12.78 11.40
CA LEU A 223 3.57 12.97 12.77
C LEU A 223 2.80 11.79 13.34
N LEU A 224 2.41 10.82 12.48
CA LEU A 224 1.47 9.77 12.88
C LEU A 224 2.15 8.47 13.31
N ASP A 225 3.43 8.29 12.98
CA ASP A 225 4.19 7.08 13.28
C ASP A 225 5.62 7.44 13.71
N ALA A 226 6.24 6.59 14.52
CA ALA A 226 7.59 6.80 15.05
C ALA A 226 8.70 6.59 13.99
N THR A 227 8.37 5.93 12.88
CA THR A 227 9.26 5.60 11.76
C THR A 227 8.59 5.96 10.42
N PRO A 228 9.33 6.00 9.30
CA PRO A 228 8.74 6.15 7.98
C PRO A 228 7.77 5.01 7.66
N THR A 229 6.67 5.36 6.99
CA THR A 229 5.64 4.43 6.50
C THR A 229 5.84 4.03 5.04
N GLU A 230 5.07 3.05 4.58
CA GLU A 230 5.02 2.56 3.21
C GLU A 230 4.69 3.64 2.17
N ILE A 231 4.00 4.71 2.55
CA ILE A 231 3.72 5.83 1.65
C ILE A 231 5.01 6.58 1.30
N HIS A 232 5.96 6.71 2.23
CA HIS A 232 7.24 7.34 1.94
C HIS A 232 8.06 6.52 0.93
N VAL A 233 8.04 5.19 1.07
CA VAL A 233 8.68 4.25 0.13
C VAL A 233 7.99 4.32 -1.24
N PHE A 234 6.66 4.25 -1.28
CA PHE A 234 5.87 4.39 -2.51
C PHE A 234 6.19 5.70 -3.24
N GLN A 235 6.28 6.82 -2.52
CA GLN A 235 6.61 8.11 -3.12
C GLN A 235 8.08 8.19 -3.57
N SER A 236 9.03 7.65 -2.81
CA SER A 236 10.44 7.60 -3.24
C SER A 236 10.60 6.84 -4.55
N LEU A 237 9.95 5.68 -4.68
CA LEU A 237 9.94 4.87 -5.91
C LEU A 237 9.26 5.61 -7.08
N SER A 238 8.13 6.28 -6.82
CA SER A 238 7.37 7.03 -7.83
C SER A 238 8.13 8.24 -8.36
N MET A 239 8.79 9.00 -7.48
CA MET A 239 9.62 10.14 -7.85
C MET A 239 10.97 9.74 -8.43
N ARG A 240 11.46 8.53 -8.11
CA ARG A 240 12.86 8.12 -8.28
C ARG A 240 13.83 9.10 -7.61
N LEU A 241 13.45 9.56 -6.42
CA LEU A 241 14.22 10.48 -5.60
C LEU A 241 14.20 10.03 -4.14
N PRO A 242 15.29 10.24 -3.39
CA PRO A 242 15.28 9.99 -1.96
C PRO A 242 14.29 10.90 -1.22
N VAL A 243 13.71 10.38 -0.14
CA VAL A 243 12.82 11.08 0.78
C VAL A 243 13.45 11.10 2.16
N TYR A 244 13.75 12.29 2.65
CA TYR A 244 14.14 12.54 4.03
C TYR A 244 12.89 12.68 4.88
N VAL A 245 12.74 11.83 5.90
CA VAL A 245 11.56 11.82 6.76
C VAL A 245 11.98 12.18 8.18
N VAL A 246 11.37 13.22 8.74
CA VAL A 246 11.54 13.60 10.14
C VAL A 246 10.38 13.02 10.94
N THR A 247 10.66 12.16 11.93
CA THR A 247 9.67 11.58 12.85
C THR A 247 9.96 11.94 14.31
N GLY A 248 8.92 11.98 15.14
CA GLY A 248 9.06 12.25 16.58
C GLY A 248 9.68 13.62 16.86
N GLU A 249 10.54 13.71 17.88
CA GLU A 249 11.15 14.98 18.26
C GLU A 249 12.23 15.45 17.28
N ASP A 250 13.10 14.56 16.74
CA ASP A 250 14.15 14.94 15.76
C ASP A 250 14.75 13.72 15.01
N LYS A 251 14.06 12.58 14.91
CA LYS A 251 14.63 11.41 14.22
C LYS A 251 14.58 11.63 12.70
N LEU A 252 15.76 11.70 12.07
CA LEU A 252 15.89 11.81 10.62
C LEU A 252 16.10 10.42 10.00
N TRP A 253 15.31 10.13 8.97
CA TRP A 253 15.41 8.92 8.17
C TRP A 253 15.63 9.26 6.71
N LEU A 254 16.38 8.42 6.01
CA LEU A 254 16.52 8.43 4.56
C LEU A 254 15.77 7.22 4.00
N VAL A 255 14.77 7.49 3.17
CA VAL A 255 14.10 6.52 2.32
C VAL A 255 14.64 6.69 0.91
N ASP A 256 15.40 5.72 0.41
CA ASP A 256 15.98 5.72 -0.93
C ASP A 256 15.48 4.49 -1.69
N GLY A 257 14.47 4.70 -2.55
CA GLY A 257 13.70 3.63 -3.15
C GLY A 257 12.96 2.84 -2.09
N ASP A 258 13.30 1.56 -1.95
CA ASP A 258 12.73 0.65 -0.95
C ASP A 258 13.56 0.54 0.34
N LYS A 259 14.72 1.19 0.40
CA LYS A 259 15.60 1.11 1.56
C LYS A 259 15.32 2.25 2.52
N ILE A 260 15.14 1.92 3.81
CA ILE A 260 14.99 2.89 4.89
C ILE A 260 16.21 2.81 5.82
N THR A 261 16.81 3.95 6.12
CA THR A 261 17.97 4.05 7.03
C THR A 261 17.83 5.24 7.96
N ALA A 262 18.26 5.09 9.22
CA ALA A 262 18.42 6.22 10.12
C ALA A 262 19.61 7.08 9.66
N VAL A 263 19.45 8.39 9.67
CA VAL A 263 20.52 9.35 9.37
C VAL A 263 21.04 9.90 10.69
N ASP A 264 22.34 9.77 10.94
CA ASP A 264 22.98 10.41 12.09
C ASP A 264 23.25 11.89 11.75
N PRO A 265 22.62 12.85 12.46
CA PRO A 265 22.81 14.27 12.20
C PRO A 265 24.27 14.74 12.32
N LYS A 266 25.15 13.97 12.99
CA LYS A 266 26.55 14.33 13.23
C LYS A 266 27.53 13.90 12.13
N SER A 267 27.06 13.24 11.07
CA SER A 267 27.93 12.70 10.02
C SER A 267 28.09 13.61 8.78
N GLY A 268 27.43 14.77 8.76
CA GLY A 268 27.47 15.73 7.65
C GLY A 268 28.26 17.02 7.95
N GLY A 269 29.50 16.88 8.44
CA GLY A 269 30.46 17.98 8.64
C GLY A 269 31.71 17.80 7.80
#